data_AF-A0A8H6GT58-F1
#
_entry.id   AF-A0A8H6GT58-F1
#
_cell.length_a   1.000
_cell.length_b   1.000
_cell.length_c   1.000
_cell.angle_alpha   90.00
_cell.angle_beta   90.00
_cell.angle_gamma   90.00
#
_symmetry.space_group_name_H-M   'P 1'
#
loop_
_entity.id
_entity.type
_entity.pdbx_description
1 polymer ?
#
loop_
_entity_poly.entity_id
_entity_poly.type
_entity_poly.pdbx_seq_one_letter_code
_entity_poly.pdbx_strand_id
1 'polypeptide(L)'
;MSETLYNIASKIPILSSATHTFVMKTFFNQFLGGETTENCIPKIQYLRDRQIGTLLGYNIEAELDGSSKDPALILKQTQLVMESIDAQGELAKQYCPDASAYSGDNRCWVRIKITGLLPHPVALYHGSNAILRTRGERGLDLDVPYPGLPHDGDWEAALNGREVTESDRQQLLSLRATMEAIASKARDNNVRIVIDAEQSWYQPVIDSLTDELMQKYNTLDGPATCIASFQAYLRRYPQLLDQQIARAEERGYKLLFKQIRGAYMVTEAERWKTDGKQGHGPVWPTKEETDASFNYGIEKTVATIAQQVRETGHSKLGAVFATHNSISVGLGLDLLQKHGLARRNDENRKLVVSKEIAGSFAFAQLYGKLPFLRSRDDNASD
;
A
#
# COMPACT_ATOMS: atom_id res chain seq x y z
N MET A 1 -4.75 -1.89 27.39
CA MET A 1 -5.36 -0.73 28.06
C MET A 1 -6.50 -0.29 27.17
N SER A 2 -7.75 -0.19 27.66
CA SER A 2 -8.83 0.32 26.81
C SER A 2 -8.54 1.76 26.43
N GLU A 3 -8.96 2.18 25.25
CA GLU A 3 -8.81 3.56 24.74
C GLU A 3 -9.35 4.60 25.74
N THR A 4 -10.41 4.23 26.46
CA THR A 4 -11.01 4.99 27.56
C THR A 4 -10.05 5.21 28.74
N LEU A 5 -9.32 4.16 29.15
CA LEU A 5 -8.35 4.24 30.25
C LEU A 5 -7.12 5.09 29.89
N TYR A 6 -6.66 5.00 28.64
CA TYR A 6 -5.57 5.85 28.14
C TYR A 6 -5.98 7.33 28.10
N ASN A 7 -7.18 7.64 27.61
CA ASN A 7 -7.69 9.01 27.52
C ASN A 7 -7.96 9.65 28.89
N ILE A 8 -8.25 8.86 29.92
CA ILE A 8 -8.38 9.34 31.30
C ILE A 8 -6.98 9.56 31.91
N ALA A 9 -6.06 8.62 31.72
CA ALA A 9 -4.70 8.70 32.27
C ALA A 9 -3.85 9.82 31.65
N SER A 10 -4.05 10.12 30.36
CA SER A 10 -3.29 11.15 29.62
C SER A 10 -3.61 12.59 30.04
N LYS A 11 -4.76 12.82 30.70
CA LYS A 11 -5.21 14.15 31.16
C LYS A 11 -4.64 14.59 32.52
N ILE A 12 -3.96 13.70 33.25
CA ILE A 12 -3.33 14.03 34.55
C ILE A 12 -1.81 14.11 34.35
N PRO A 13 -1.12 15.24 34.57
CA PRO A 13 0.25 15.47 34.10
C PRO A 13 1.30 14.42 34.52
N ILE A 14 1.25 13.95 35.77
CA ILE A 14 2.20 12.96 36.31
C ILE A 14 1.91 11.56 35.75
N LEU A 15 0.62 11.18 35.70
CA LEU A 15 0.15 9.94 35.08
C LEU A 15 0.40 9.95 33.56
N SER A 16 0.33 11.11 32.92
CA SER A 16 0.62 11.31 31.50
C SER A 16 2.09 11.02 31.19
N SER A 17 3.03 11.50 32.01
CA SER A 17 4.46 11.19 31.85
C SER A 17 4.79 9.70 32.06
N ALA A 18 4.21 9.08 33.09
CA ALA A 18 4.40 7.65 33.35
C ALA A 18 3.72 6.77 32.29
N THR A 19 2.51 7.13 31.86
CA THR A 19 1.76 6.44 30.80
C THR A 19 2.44 6.59 29.46
N HIS A 20 2.93 7.78 29.13
CA HIS A 20 3.75 8.04 27.95
C HIS A 20 5.02 7.17 27.99
N THR A 21 5.76 7.19 29.09
CA THR A 21 6.98 6.36 29.24
C THR A 21 6.68 4.87 29.10
N PHE A 22 5.59 4.39 29.68
CA PHE A 22 5.16 3.00 29.56
C PHE A 22 4.77 2.64 28.12
N VAL A 23 3.96 3.48 27.46
CA VAL A 23 3.58 3.30 26.04
C VAL A 23 4.81 3.31 25.14
N MET A 24 5.73 4.25 25.37
CA MET A 24 6.98 4.37 24.60
C MET A 24 7.89 3.15 24.80
N LYS A 25 8.04 2.67 26.04
CA LYS A 25 8.88 1.49 26.35
C LYS A 25 8.26 0.16 25.96
N THR A 26 6.94 0.07 25.79
CA THR A 26 6.24 -1.19 25.48
C THR A 26 5.71 -1.20 24.05
N PHE A 27 4.52 -0.64 23.83
CA PHE A 27 3.78 -0.69 22.57
C PHE A 27 4.53 0.02 21.44
N PHE A 28 5.07 1.20 21.71
CA PHE A 28 5.79 1.98 20.70
C PHE A 28 7.06 1.24 20.24
N ASN A 29 7.92 0.80 21.16
CA ASN A 29 9.15 0.12 20.77
C ASN A 29 8.88 -1.21 20.03
N GLN A 30 7.79 -1.90 20.37
CA GLN A 30 7.38 -3.12 19.69
C GLN A 30 6.91 -2.85 18.25
N PHE A 31 6.04 -1.87 18.01
CA PHE A 31 5.35 -1.70 16.73
C PHE A 31 5.85 -0.54 15.86
N LEU A 32 6.66 0.37 16.40
CA LEU A 32 7.13 1.57 15.70
C LEU A 32 8.65 1.56 15.53
N GLY A 33 9.09 2.04 14.36
CA GLY A 33 10.50 2.14 14.00
C GLY A 33 11.24 3.16 14.85
N GLY A 34 10.60 4.28 15.17
CA GLY A 34 11.17 5.41 15.89
C GLY A 34 10.20 6.60 15.85
N GLU A 35 10.56 7.69 16.53
CA GLU A 35 9.79 8.94 16.54
C GLU A 35 10.12 9.82 15.32
N THR A 36 11.37 9.78 14.87
CA THR A 36 11.84 10.45 13.65
C THR A 36 12.41 9.44 12.65
N THR A 37 12.63 9.91 11.41
CA THR A 37 13.30 9.12 10.36
C THR A 37 14.67 8.64 10.83
N GLU A 38 15.46 9.51 11.46
CA GLU A 38 16.79 9.19 11.98
C GLU A 38 16.73 8.10 13.06
N ASN A 39 15.72 8.17 13.95
CA ASN A 39 15.53 7.17 14.99
C ASN A 39 15.15 5.78 14.42
N CYS A 40 14.60 5.73 13.22
CA CYS A 40 14.29 4.47 12.54
C CYS A 40 15.54 3.80 11.95
N ILE A 41 16.60 4.55 11.62
CA ILE A 41 17.77 4.06 10.86
C ILE A 41 18.42 2.81 11.51
N PRO A 42 18.71 2.76 12.82
CA PRO A 42 19.35 1.58 13.42
C PRO A 42 18.49 0.31 13.28
N LYS A 43 17.16 0.43 13.39
CA LYS A 43 16.24 -0.70 13.20
C LYS A 43 16.16 -1.11 11.73
N ILE A 44 16.19 -0.15 10.81
CA ILE A 44 16.23 -0.43 9.38
C ILE A 44 17.52 -1.18 9.04
N GLN A 45 18.69 -0.69 9.47
CA GLN A 45 19.99 -1.36 9.30
C GLN A 45 19.97 -2.79 9.83
N TYR A 46 19.48 -3.01 11.06
CA TYR A 46 19.33 -4.34 11.64
C TYR A 46 18.53 -5.31 10.76
N LEU A 47 17.46 -4.83 10.11
CA LEU A 47 16.66 -5.61 9.17
C LEU A 47 17.39 -5.84 7.84
N ARG A 48 18.08 -4.81 7.32
CA ARG A 48 18.85 -4.87 6.07
C ARG A 48 20.01 -5.87 6.16
N ASP A 49 20.71 -5.91 7.30
CA ASP A 49 21.77 -6.90 7.58
C ASP A 49 21.25 -8.35 7.51
N ARG A 50 19.94 -8.54 7.69
CA ARG A 50 19.23 -9.83 7.58
C ARG A 50 18.51 -10.01 6.24
N GLN A 51 18.84 -9.18 5.25
CA GLN A 51 18.27 -9.19 3.90
C GLN A 51 16.75 -8.89 3.85
N ILE A 52 16.19 -8.32 4.93
CA ILE A 52 14.79 -7.92 5.01
C ILE A 52 14.65 -6.51 4.43
N GLY A 53 13.70 -6.33 3.51
CA GLY A 53 13.35 -5.01 3.00
C GLY A 53 12.53 -4.20 4.01
N THR A 54 12.48 -2.88 3.86
CA THR A 54 11.69 -2.02 4.75
C THR A 54 10.73 -1.14 3.97
N LEU A 55 9.56 -0.93 4.56
CA LEU A 55 8.56 0.04 4.10
C LEU A 55 8.36 1.04 5.24
N LEU A 56 9.03 2.19 5.16
CA LEU A 56 8.94 3.24 6.16
C LEU A 56 7.70 4.08 5.90
N GLY A 57 6.85 4.26 6.92
CA GLY A 57 5.64 5.05 6.78
C GLY A 57 5.50 6.01 7.94
N TYR A 58 5.20 7.27 7.62
CA TYR A 58 4.68 8.19 8.61
C TYR A 58 3.19 7.91 8.82
N ASN A 59 2.75 7.83 10.08
CA ASN A 59 1.40 7.40 10.44
C ASN A 59 0.47 8.59 10.61
N ILE A 60 0.02 9.16 9.50
CA ILE A 60 -0.96 10.25 9.50
C ILE A 60 -2.05 10.00 8.48
N GLU A 61 -3.29 10.21 8.91
CA GLU A 61 -4.54 10.00 8.17
C GLU A 61 -5.50 11.15 8.48
N ALA A 62 -6.48 11.36 7.61
CA ALA A 62 -7.62 12.22 7.94
C ALA A 62 -8.43 11.64 9.10
N GLU A 63 -8.98 12.54 9.91
CA GLU A 63 -10.08 12.18 10.80
C GLU A 63 -11.34 11.93 9.96
N LEU A 64 -12.17 10.98 10.39
CA LEU A 64 -13.38 10.57 9.67
C LEU A 64 -14.57 11.52 9.87
N ASP A 65 -14.42 12.53 10.72
CA ASP A 65 -15.44 13.52 11.04
C ASP A 65 -15.53 14.68 10.03
N GLY A 66 -14.68 14.66 9.00
CA GLY A 66 -14.61 15.71 7.97
C GLY A 66 -13.88 16.96 8.43
N SER A 67 -13.20 16.93 9.58
CA SER A 67 -12.39 18.04 10.06
C SER A 67 -11.23 18.35 9.12
N SER A 68 -10.88 19.64 9.07
CA SER A 68 -9.73 20.13 8.34
C SER A 68 -8.46 20.07 9.18
N LYS A 69 -7.32 19.86 8.54
CA LYS A 69 -5.99 19.97 9.14
C LYS A 69 -5.38 21.32 8.86
N ASP A 70 -4.53 21.77 9.78
CA ASP A 70 -3.69 22.94 9.58
C ASP A 70 -2.80 22.76 8.33
N PRO A 71 -2.83 23.68 7.35
CA PRO A 71 -1.93 23.64 6.20
C PRO A 71 -0.44 23.54 6.55
N ALA A 72 -0.01 24.15 7.67
CA ALA A 72 1.38 24.05 8.13
C ALA A 72 1.74 22.62 8.57
N LEU A 73 0.77 21.91 9.15
CA LEU A 73 0.91 20.50 9.50
C LEU A 73 1.02 19.62 8.25
N ILE A 74 0.21 19.88 7.21
CA ILE A 74 0.30 19.18 5.92
C ILE A 74 1.68 19.40 5.27
N LEU A 75 2.17 20.64 5.27
CA LEU A 75 3.50 20.95 4.74
C LEU A 75 4.60 20.18 5.49
N LYS A 76 4.54 20.15 6.82
CA LYS A 76 5.48 19.38 7.64
C LYS A 76 5.41 17.88 7.34
N GLN A 77 4.21 17.35 7.11
CA GLN A 77 4.00 15.94 6.75
C GLN A 77 4.62 15.58 5.41
N THR A 78 4.39 16.42 4.41
CA THR A 78 5.03 16.29 3.09
C THR A 78 6.55 16.31 3.22
N GLN A 79 7.09 17.23 4.02
CA GLN A 79 8.54 17.31 4.26
C GLN A 79 9.10 16.03 4.90
N LEU A 80 8.44 15.47 5.91
CA LEU A 80 8.85 14.22 6.55
C LEU A 80 8.82 13.02 5.60
N VAL A 81 7.85 12.99 4.66
CA VAL A 81 7.82 12.00 3.58
C VAL A 81 9.05 12.15 2.68
N MET A 82 9.38 13.38 2.27
CA MET A 82 10.54 13.65 1.41
C MET A 82 11.86 13.27 2.11
N GLU A 83 11.99 13.56 3.40
CA GLU A 83 13.15 13.16 4.23
C GLU A 83 13.24 11.63 4.37
N SER A 84 12.10 10.95 4.51
CA SER A 84 12.05 9.48 4.53
C SER A 84 12.57 8.87 3.22
N ILE A 85 12.28 9.51 2.08
CA ILE A 85 12.78 9.09 0.77
C ILE A 85 14.29 9.25 0.68
N ASP A 86 14.82 10.40 1.12
CA ASP A 86 16.28 10.63 1.11
C ASP A 86 16.99 9.63 2.02
N ALA A 87 16.50 9.43 3.25
CA ALA A 87 17.09 8.48 4.19
C ALA A 87 17.07 7.04 3.67
N GLN A 88 15.95 6.60 3.07
CA GLN A 88 15.84 5.27 2.48
C GLN A 88 16.72 5.11 1.24
N GLY A 89 16.82 6.14 0.40
CA GLY A 89 17.68 6.16 -0.79
C GLY A 89 19.17 6.05 -0.44
N GLU A 90 19.63 6.88 0.50
CA GLU A 90 21.02 6.84 0.96
C GLU A 90 21.37 5.52 1.63
N LEU A 91 20.47 4.98 2.46
CA LEU A 91 20.69 3.68 3.08
C LEU A 91 20.71 2.56 2.04
N ALA A 92 19.82 2.61 1.05
CA ALA A 92 19.75 1.59 0.03
C ALA A 92 21.02 1.49 -0.81
N LYS A 93 21.68 2.62 -1.12
CA LYS A 93 22.98 2.65 -1.82
C LYS A 93 24.07 1.86 -1.09
N GLN A 94 24.02 1.81 0.25
CA GLN A 94 24.98 1.07 1.07
C GLN A 94 24.77 -0.45 1.00
N TYR A 95 23.52 -0.90 0.90
CA TYR A 95 23.16 -2.32 0.95
C TYR A 95 22.93 -2.96 -0.42
N CYS A 96 22.54 -2.18 -1.42
CA CYS A 96 22.17 -2.63 -2.75
C CYS A 96 22.73 -1.66 -3.81
N PRO A 97 24.06 -1.58 -3.96
CA PRO A 97 24.70 -0.66 -4.90
C PRO A 97 24.33 -0.95 -6.36
N ASP A 98 23.93 -2.19 -6.67
CA ASP A 98 23.37 -2.59 -7.96
C ASP A 98 21.94 -3.13 -7.79
N ALA A 99 20.94 -2.28 -8.03
CA ALA A 99 19.53 -2.66 -7.97
C ALA A 99 19.02 -3.32 -9.27
N SER A 100 19.82 -3.36 -10.34
CA SER A 100 19.40 -3.95 -11.63
C SER A 100 19.10 -5.44 -11.49
N ALA A 101 19.85 -6.14 -10.62
CA ALA A 101 19.65 -7.54 -10.27
C ALA A 101 18.30 -7.85 -9.59
N TYR A 102 17.57 -6.82 -9.13
CA TYR A 102 16.28 -6.95 -8.46
C TYR A 102 15.18 -6.13 -9.16
N SER A 103 15.28 -5.97 -10.49
CA SER A 103 14.28 -5.21 -11.26
C SER A 103 14.13 -3.76 -10.76
N GLY A 104 15.25 -3.15 -10.34
CA GLY A 104 15.28 -1.82 -9.75
C GLY A 104 14.83 -1.77 -8.28
N ASP A 105 14.47 -2.90 -7.65
CA ASP A 105 14.10 -2.93 -6.23
C ASP A 105 15.32 -2.78 -5.32
N ASN A 106 15.44 -1.62 -4.67
CA ASN A 106 16.47 -1.38 -3.68
C ASN A 106 16.10 -1.91 -2.27
N ARG A 107 14.86 -2.44 -2.11
CA ARG A 107 14.25 -3.00 -0.89
C ARG A 107 14.08 -2.00 0.27
N CYS A 108 14.10 -0.71 -0.02
CA CYS A 108 13.94 0.39 0.93
C CYS A 108 12.86 1.34 0.39
N TRP A 109 11.65 1.21 0.90
CA TRP A 109 10.45 1.85 0.36
C TRP A 109 9.85 2.84 1.35
N VAL A 110 9.01 3.74 0.84
CA VAL A 110 8.26 4.70 1.64
C VAL A 110 6.76 4.54 1.41
N ARG A 111 5.96 4.61 2.47
CA ARG A 111 4.51 4.51 2.41
C ARG A 111 3.87 5.89 2.54
N ILE A 112 2.90 6.16 1.68
CA ILE A 112 2.19 7.42 1.55
C ILE A 112 0.71 7.21 1.84
N LYS A 113 0.09 8.14 2.57
CA LYS A 113 -1.36 8.20 2.78
C LYS A 113 -1.90 9.51 2.24
N ILE A 114 -2.82 9.41 1.28
CA ILE A 114 -3.30 10.55 0.51
C ILE A 114 -4.11 11.50 1.38
N THR A 115 -4.95 10.97 2.27
CA THR A 115 -5.72 11.79 3.23
C THR A 115 -4.84 12.56 4.23
N GLY A 116 -3.56 12.19 4.33
CA GLY A 116 -2.53 12.88 5.09
C GLY A 116 -1.87 14.05 4.34
N LEU A 117 -2.12 14.24 3.05
CA LEU A 117 -1.40 15.20 2.21
C LEU A 117 -2.25 16.38 1.73
N LEU A 118 -3.43 16.57 2.30
CA LEU A 118 -4.29 17.71 2.02
C LEU A 118 -5.02 18.21 3.27
N PRO A 119 -5.24 19.53 3.40
CA PRO A 119 -5.95 20.10 4.55
C PRO A 119 -7.41 19.65 4.70
N HIS A 120 -8.11 19.43 3.58
CA HIS A 120 -9.55 19.15 3.56
C HIS A 120 -9.80 17.84 2.79
N PRO A 121 -9.81 16.70 3.49
CA PRO A 121 -10.08 15.38 2.91
C PRO A 121 -11.45 15.26 2.24
N VAL A 122 -12.39 16.15 2.56
CA VAL A 122 -13.70 16.24 1.89
C VAL A 122 -13.57 16.43 0.38
N ALA A 123 -12.49 17.06 -0.11
CA ALA A 123 -12.23 17.19 -1.54
C ALA A 123 -12.08 15.83 -2.23
N LEU A 124 -11.45 14.84 -1.56
CA LEU A 124 -11.36 13.47 -2.07
C LEU A 124 -12.73 12.81 -2.14
N TYR A 125 -13.60 13.09 -1.18
CA TYR A 125 -14.96 12.56 -1.14
C TYR A 125 -15.83 13.14 -2.27
N HIS A 126 -15.84 14.46 -2.44
CA HIS A 126 -16.57 15.11 -3.54
C HIS A 126 -16.04 14.66 -4.90
N GLY A 127 -14.72 14.63 -5.09
CA GLY A 127 -14.10 14.13 -6.32
C GLY A 127 -14.44 12.66 -6.59
N SER A 128 -14.46 11.81 -5.55
CA SER A 128 -14.81 10.39 -5.71
C SER A 128 -16.28 10.21 -6.08
N ASN A 129 -17.19 10.99 -5.49
CA ASN A 129 -18.60 10.97 -5.88
C ASN A 129 -18.81 11.48 -7.31
N ALA A 130 -18.07 12.49 -7.73
CA ALA A 130 -18.09 12.99 -9.10
C ALA A 130 -17.65 11.91 -10.09
N ILE A 131 -16.55 11.20 -9.81
CA ILE A 131 -16.11 10.02 -10.57
C ILE A 131 -17.24 8.98 -10.69
N LEU A 132 -17.81 8.57 -9.56
CA LEU A 132 -18.83 7.52 -9.53
C LEU A 132 -20.07 7.88 -10.34
N ARG A 133 -20.48 9.16 -10.31
CA ARG A 133 -21.58 9.66 -11.15
C ARG A 133 -21.24 9.57 -12.63
N THR A 134 -20.08 10.09 -13.03
CA THR A 134 -19.64 10.05 -14.43
C THR A 134 -19.52 8.63 -14.95
N ARG A 135 -19.02 7.68 -14.15
CA ARG A 135 -19.00 6.25 -14.49
C ARG A 135 -20.43 5.70 -14.69
N GLY A 136 -21.35 6.03 -13.78
CA GLY A 136 -22.75 5.63 -13.89
C GLY A 136 -23.45 6.20 -15.14
N GLU A 137 -23.22 7.47 -15.47
CA GLU A 137 -23.73 8.12 -16.69
C GLU A 137 -23.19 7.46 -17.96
N ARG A 138 -21.98 6.92 -17.91
CA ARG A 138 -21.34 6.16 -19.00
C ARG A 138 -21.73 4.68 -19.03
N GLY A 139 -22.52 4.20 -18.06
CA GLY A 139 -22.87 2.78 -17.94
C GLY A 139 -21.71 1.87 -17.58
N LEU A 140 -20.68 2.40 -16.90
CA LEU A 140 -19.53 1.64 -16.39
C LEU A 140 -19.85 1.01 -15.03
N ASP A 141 -19.13 -0.05 -14.67
CA ASP A 141 -19.16 -0.71 -13.35
C ASP A 141 -20.54 -1.24 -12.91
N LEU A 142 -21.46 -1.52 -13.84
CA LEU A 142 -22.82 -1.99 -13.53
C LEU A 142 -22.85 -3.31 -12.74
N ASP A 143 -21.86 -4.17 -12.95
CA ASP A 143 -21.67 -5.47 -12.31
C ASP A 143 -20.48 -5.49 -11.33
N VAL A 144 -19.89 -4.32 -11.05
CA VAL A 144 -18.76 -4.20 -10.12
C VAL A 144 -19.26 -3.64 -8.78
N PRO A 145 -18.96 -4.31 -7.65
CA PRO A 145 -19.25 -3.76 -6.34
C PRO A 145 -18.60 -2.38 -6.10
N TYR A 146 -19.25 -1.56 -5.28
CA TYR A 146 -18.70 -0.26 -4.86
C TYR A 146 -17.25 -0.39 -4.34
N PRO A 147 -16.35 0.57 -4.66
CA PRO A 147 -16.59 1.81 -5.43
C PRO A 147 -16.26 1.68 -6.93
N GLY A 148 -16.43 0.50 -7.54
CA GLY A 148 -16.13 0.31 -8.97
C GLY A 148 -14.63 0.23 -9.28
N LEU A 149 -14.27 0.36 -10.55
CA LEU A 149 -12.90 0.19 -11.05
C LEU A 149 -12.31 1.51 -11.57
N PRO A 150 -10.99 1.76 -11.54
CA PRO A 150 -10.39 2.93 -12.19
C PRO A 150 -10.62 2.91 -13.71
N HIS A 151 -10.91 4.09 -14.27
CA HIS A 151 -11.16 4.30 -15.70
C HIS A 151 -10.50 5.59 -16.19
N ASP A 152 -10.32 5.69 -17.51
CA ASP A 152 -9.90 6.95 -18.12
C ASP A 152 -10.97 8.03 -17.98
N GLY A 153 -10.51 9.25 -17.72
CA GLY A 153 -11.36 10.40 -17.46
C GLY A 153 -11.73 10.56 -15.98
N ASP A 154 -11.35 9.63 -15.10
CA ASP A 154 -11.69 9.71 -13.68
C ASP A 154 -11.07 10.95 -13.01
N TRP A 155 -9.82 11.29 -13.33
CA TRP A 155 -9.20 12.50 -12.75
C TRP A 155 -9.90 13.77 -13.22
N GLU A 156 -10.23 13.86 -14.51
CA GLU A 156 -11.01 14.97 -15.06
C GLU A 156 -12.40 15.07 -14.44
N ALA A 157 -13.06 13.93 -14.19
CA ALA A 157 -14.33 13.86 -13.49
C ALA A 157 -14.19 14.32 -12.03
N ALA A 158 -13.13 13.94 -11.32
CA ALA A 158 -12.87 14.38 -9.96
C ALA A 158 -12.64 15.90 -9.84
N LEU A 159 -12.14 16.55 -10.89
CA LEU A 159 -11.89 18.00 -10.92
C LEU A 159 -13.08 18.82 -11.38
N ASN A 160 -13.88 18.30 -12.31
CA ASN A 160 -14.90 19.08 -13.04
C ASN A 160 -16.32 18.55 -12.86
N GLY A 161 -16.49 17.42 -12.18
CA GLY A 161 -17.78 16.79 -12.02
C GLY A 161 -18.69 17.55 -11.05
N ARG A 162 -19.97 17.16 -11.07
CA ARG A 162 -21.01 17.83 -10.29
C ARG A 162 -20.71 17.73 -8.79
N GLU A 163 -20.93 18.85 -8.08
CA GLU A 163 -20.68 19.04 -6.64
C GLU A 163 -19.21 19.18 -6.23
N VAL A 164 -18.28 19.16 -7.17
CA VAL A 164 -16.90 19.57 -6.92
C VAL A 164 -16.85 21.10 -6.87
N THR A 165 -16.49 21.65 -5.72
CA THR A 165 -16.33 23.10 -5.57
C THR A 165 -14.98 23.57 -6.12
N GLU A 166 -14.83 24.87 -6.36
CA GLU A 166 -13.53 25.43 -6.72
C GLU A 166 -12.46 25.16 -5.64
N SER A 167 -12.86 25.15 -4.36
CA SER A 167 -11.94 24.80 -3.27
C SER A 167 -11.51 23.33 -3.34
N ASP A 168 -12.42 22.41 -3.64
CA ASP A 168 -12.10 20.99 -3.82
C ASP A 168 -11.14 20.82 -5.01
N ARG A 169 -11.41 21.50 -6.12
CA ARG A 169 -10.56 21.49 -7.31
C ARG A 169 -9.14 21.95 -7.00
N GLN A 170 -8.97 23.06 -6.28
CA GLN A 170 -7.66 23.57 -5.87
C GLN A 170 -6.93 22.58 -4.95
N GLN A 171 -7.63 21.94 -4.01
CA GLN A 171 -7.08 20.94 -3.12
C GLN A 171 -6.57 19.70 -3.89
N LEU A 172 -7.35 19.21 -4.85
CA LEU A 172 -6.99 18.06 -5.69
C LEU A 172 -5.81 18.37 -6.62
N LEU A 173 -5.77 19.58 -7.20
CA LEU A 173 -4.63 20.03 -8.03
C LEU A 173 -3.35 20.15 -7.20
N SER A 174 -3.43 20.75 -6.00
CA SER A 174 -2.29 20.87 -5.09
C SER A 174 -1.79 19.51 -4.61
N LEU A 175 -2.71 18.58 -4.30
CA LEU A 175 -2.38 17.20 -3.95
C LEU A 175 -1.66 16.49 -5.10
N ARG A 176 -2.14 16.62 -6.34
CA ARG A 176 -1.49 16.04 -7.52
C ARG A 176 -0.07 16.58 -7.68
N ALA A 177 0.12 17.89 -7.59
CA ALA A 177 1.45 18.51 -7.69
C ALA A 177 2.39 17.98 -6.59
N THR A 178 1.88 17.80 -5.37
CA THR A 178 2.64 17.24 -4.24
C THR A 178 3.02 15.78 -4.50
N MET A 179 2.08 14.96 -4.97
CA MET A 179 2.36 13.56 -5.31
C MET A 179 3.33 13.40 -6.47
N GLU A 180 3.27 14.28 -7.48
CA GLU A 180 4.26 14.30 -8.57
C GLU A 180 5.66 14.67 -8.07
N ALA A 181 5.78 15.63 -7.15
CA ALA A 181 7.05 15.96 -6.52
C ALA A 181 7.61 14.79 -5.69
N ILE A 182 6.75 14.12 -4.90
CA ILE A 182 7.11 12.92 -4.13
C ILE A 182 7.59 11.81 -5.06
N ALA A 183 6.84 11.51 -6.12
CA ALA A 183 7.19 10.46 -7.08
C ALA A 183 8.49 10.77 -7.83
N SER A 184 8.73 12.03 -8.21
CA SER A 184 9.99 12.45 -8.81
C SER A 184 11.17 12.22 -7.86
N LYS A 185 11.07 12.71 -6.62
CA LYS A 185 12.13 12.53 -5.62
C LYS A 185 12.40 11.06 -5.30
N ALA A 186 11.34 10.25 -5.25
CA ALA A 186 11.43 8.81 -5.07
C ALA A 186 12.21 8.15 -6.21
N ARG A 187 11.88 8.48 -7.46
CA ARG A 187 12.60 8.01 -8.65
C ARG A 187 14.07 8.41 -8.62
N ASP A 188 14.37 9.67 -8.32
CA ASP A 188 15.75 10.20 -8.28
C ASP A 188 16.61 9.49 -7.22
N ASN A 189 15.97 9.02 -6.15
CA ASN A 189 16.62 8.24 -5.08
C ASN A 189 16.51 6.71 -5.27
N ASN A 190 15.95 6.23 -6.37
CA ASN A 190 15.63 4.82 -6.63
C ASN A 190 14.81 4.16 -5.51
N VAL A 191 13.92 4.92 -4.87
CA VAL A 191 13.01 4.47 -3.81
C VAL A 191 11.63 4.20 -4.40
N ARG A 192 11.00 3.10 -4.00
CA ARG A 192 9.59 2.85 -4.33
C ARG A 192 8.67 3.50 -3.30
N ILE A 193 7.61 4.16 -3.78
CA ILE A 193 6.55 4.71 -2.95
C ILE A 193 5.29 3.83 -3.02
N VAL A 194 4.78 3.42 -1.87
CA VAL A 194 3.53 2.67 -1.74
C VAL A 194 2.42 3.64 -1.37
N ILE A 195 1.49 3.85 -2.29
CA ILE A 195 0.30 4.66 -2.04
C ILE A 195 -0.71 3.75 -1.35
N ASP A 196 -0.98 4.03 -0.07
CA ASP A 196 -1.91 3.24 0.72
C ASP A 196 -3.34 3.41 0.22
N ALA A 197 -4.07 2.30 0.21
CA ALA A 197 -5.50 2.32 0.05
C ALA A 197 -6.14 2.69 1.39
N GLU A 198 -7.15 3.55 1.32
CA GLU A 198 -7.82 4.14 2.47
C GLU A 198 -9.29 3.69 2.43
N GLN A 199 -10.22 4.51 2.92
CA GLN A 199 -11.63 4.16 2.89
C GLN A 199 -12.20 4.24 1.47
N SER A 200 -13.15 3.36 1.17
CA SER A 200 -13.73 3.13 -0.17
C SER A 200 -14.34 4.39 -0.81
N TRP A 201 -14.73 5.38 -0.01
CA TRP A 201 -15.29 6.64 -0.47
C TRP A 201 -14.26 7.70 -0.86
N TYR A 202 -12.99 7.53 -0.50
CA TYR A 202 -11.87 8.32 -1.04
C TYR A 202 -11.16 7.57 -2.17
N GLN A 203 -11.36 6.25 -2.22
CA GLN A 203 -10.58 5.35 -3.04
C GLN A 203 -10.68 5.63 -4.56
N PRO A 204 -11.80 6.08 -5.16
CA PRO A 204 -11.83 6.43 -6.59
C PRO A 204 -10.81 7.50 -6.99
N VAL A 205 -10.66 8.58 -6.20
CA VAL A 205 -9.65 9.61 -6.47
C VAL A 205 -8.24 9.06 -6.24
N ILE A 206 -8.03 8.27 -5.18
CA ILE A 206 -6.73 7.65 -4.89
C ILE A 206 -6.32 6.67 -6.01
N ASP A 207 -7.24 5.84 -6.47
CA ASP A 207 -7.04 4.87 -7.56
C ASP A 207 -6.67 5.60 -8.85
N SER A 208 -7.44 6.64 -9.22
CA SER A 208 -7.19 7.45 -10.41
C SER A 208 -5.80 8.12 -10.39
N LEU A 209 -5.48 8.81 -9.29
CA LEU A 209 -4.17 9.44 -9.12
C LEU A 209 -3.03 8.41 -9.14
N THR A 210 -3.22 7.26 -8.50
CA THR A 210 -2.22 6.19 -8.47
C THR A 210 -2.01 5.57 -9.85
N ASP A 211 -3.07 5.34 -10.61
CA ASP A 211 -2.99 4.79 -11.97
C ASP A 211 -2.23 5.71 -12.92
N GLU A 212 -2.52 7.02 -12.88
CA GLU A 212 -1.78 8.01 -13.68
C GLU A 212 -0.30 8.10 -13.28
N LEU A 213 -0.01 8.06 -11.97
CA LEU A 213 1.37 8.04 -11.48
C LEU A 213 2.09 6.76 -11.90
N MET A 214 1.45 5.59 -11.87
CA MET A 214 2.07 4.35 -12.37
C MET A 214 2.36 4.42 -13.86
N GLN A 215 1.44 4.93 -14.68
CA GLN A 215 1.66 5.12 -16.12
C GLN A 215 2.87 6.03 -16.40
N LYS A 216 3.03 7.12 -15.64
CA LYS A 216 4.15 8.07 -15.78
C LYS A 216 5.46 7.53 -15.18
N TYR A 217 5.38 6.85 -14.04
CA TYR A 217 6.54 6.53 -13.21
C TYR A 217 7.05 5.08 -13.30
N ASN A 218 6.28 4.15 -13.86
CA ASN A 218 6.64 2.73 -13.95
C ASN A 218 6.92 2.27 -15.38
N THR A 219 7.83 2.95 -16.08
CA THR A 219 8.14 2.61 -17.47
C THR A 219 8.75 1.21 -17.60
N LEU A 220 8.64 0.60 -18.79
CA LEU A 220 9.14 -0.76 -19.04
C LEU A 220 10.67 -0.87 -18.96
N ASP A 221 11.37 0.20 -19.30
CA ASP A 221 12.82 0.32 -19.35
C ASP A 221 13.46 0.82 -18.04
N GLY A 222 12.71 1.54 -17.20
CA GLY A 222 13.19 2.12 -15.94
C GLY A 222 12.82 1.31 -14.69
N PRO A 223 13.37 1.65 -13.51
CA PRO A 223 12.87 1.12 -12.24
C PRO A 223 11.44 1.59 -12.02
N ALA A 224 10.56 0.68 -11.58
CA ALA A 224 9.22 1.06 -11.16
C ALA A 224 9.26 1.80 -9.82
N THR A 225 8.56 2.93 -9.73
CA THR A 225 8.60 3.84 -8.58
C THR A 225 7.31 3.81 -7.78
N CYS A 226 6.14 3.80 -8.43
CA CYS A 226 4.84 3.89 -7.77
C CYS A 226 4.22 2.51 -7.58
N ILE A 227 3.75 2.22 -6.37
CA ILE A 227 3.12 0.96 -6.01
C ILE A 227 1.70 1.25 -5.52
N ALA A 228 0.70 0.66 -6.16
CA ALA A 228 -0.69 0.74 -5.71
C ALA A 228 -0.94 -0.16 -4.50
N SER A 229 -1.97 0.11 -3.70
CA SER A 229 -2.43 -0.82 -2.67
C SER A 229 -3.80 -1.37 -3.03
N PHE A 230 -3.96 -2.70 -3.02
CA PHE A 230 -5.24 -3.34 -3.28
C PHE A 230 -5.77 -4.05 -2.03
N GLN A 231 -7.05 -3.83 -1.75
CA GLN A 231 -7.72 -4.30 -0.54
C GLN A 231 -8.63 -5.49 -0.87
N ALA A 232 -8.17 -6.70 -0.59
CA ALA A 232 -8.87 -7.95 -0.90
C ALA A 232 -10.18 -8.14 -0.12
N TYR A 233 -10.40 -7.36 0.94
CA TYR A 233 -11.67 -7.35 1.66
C TYR A 233 -12.81 -6.67 0.89
N LEU A 234 -12.52 -5.89 -0.16
CA LEU A 234 -13.54 -5.28 -1.00
C LEU A 234 -13.98 -6.30 -2.03
N ARG A 235 -15.29 -6.37 -2.25
CA ARG A 235 -15.89 -7.29 -3.21
C ARG A 235 -15.48 -7.01 -4.66
N ARG A 236 -15.03 -5.79 -4.96
CA ARG A 236 -14.47 -5.42 -6.28
C ARG A 236 -13.07 -5.99 -6.56
N TYR A 237 -12.36 -6.49 -5.54
CA TYR A 237 -10.94 -6.79 -5.65
C TYR A 237 -10.57 -7.76 -6.78
N PRO A 238 -11.29 -8.89 -6.99
CA PRO A 238 -10.97 -9.79 -8.10
C PRO A 238 -11.00 -9.09 -9.46
N GLN A 239 -12.09 -8.34 -9.75
CA GLN A 239 -12.21 -7.58 -10.99
C GLN A 239 -11.17 -6.45 -11.09
N LEU A 240 -10.85 -5.78 -9.97
CA LEU A 240 -9.81 -4.74 -9.92
C LEU A 240 -8.44 -5.29 -10.31
N LEU A 241 -8.04 -6.44 -9.76
CA LEU A 241 -6.76 -7.05 -10.10
C LEU A 241 -6.70 -7.43 -11.58
N ASP A 242 -7.74 -8.08 -12.09
CA ASP A 242 -7.80 -8.49 -13.50
C ASP A 242 -7.73 -7.29 -14.44
N GLN A 243 -8.50 -6.24 -14.14
CA GLN A 243 -8.50 -5.01 -14.93
C GLN A 243 -7.15 -4.31 -14.89
N GLN A 244 -6.53 -4.15 -13.72
CA GLN A 244 -5.24 -3.46 -13.62
C GLN A 244 -4.11 -4.20 -14.33
N ILE A 245 -4.10 -5.54 -14.33
CA ILE A 245 -3.15 -6.33 -15.13
C ILE A 245 -3.35 -6.04 -16.61
N ALA A 246 -4.58 -6.15 -17.12
CA ALA A 246 -4.89 -5.91 -18.53
C ALA A 246 -4.55 -4.47 -18.96
N ARG A 247 -4.88 -3.49 -18.12
CA ARG A 247 -4.60 -2.07 -18.36
C ARG A 247 -3.10 -1.77 -18.40
N ALA A 248 -2.31 -2.38 -17.53
CA ALA A 248 -0.86 -2.22 -17.54
C ALA A 248 -0.21 -2.81 -18.80
N GLU A 249 -0.73 -3.94 -19.29
CA GLU A 249 -0.31 -4.55 -20.55
C GLU A 249 -0.69 -3.67 -21.75
N GLU A 250 -1.94 -3.19 -21.82
CA GLU A 250 -2.44 -2.30 -22.87
C GLU A 250 -1.62 -1.00 -22.96
N ARG A 251 -1.30 -0.41 -21.80
CA ARG A 251 -0.64 0.90 -21.72
C ARG A 251 0.88 0.86 -21.67
N GLY A 252 1.45 -0.34 -21.55
CA GLY A 252 2.90 -0.52 -21.57
C GLY A 252 3.61 0.07 -20.35
N TYR A 253 3.14 -0.24 -19.13
CA TYR A 253 3.85 0.08 -17.89
C TYR A 253 3.98 -1.15 -16.98
N LYS A 254 4.91 -1.10 -16.00
CA LYS A 254 5.05 -2.15 -14.98
C LYS A 254 4.00 -1.98 -13.88
N LEU A 255 3.18 -2.98 -13.65
CA LEU A 255 2.22 -2.97 -12.54
C LEU A 255 2.91 -3.49 -11.28
N LEU A 256 3.05 -2.64 -10.27
CA LEU A 256 3.48 -3.04 -8.94
C LEU A 256 2.37 -2.72 -7.94
N PHE A 257 2.03 -3.69 -7.08
CA PHE A 257 1.03 -3.46 -6.06
C PHE A 257 1.34 -4.17 -4.74
N LYS A 258 0.89 -3.56 -3.65
CA LYS A 258 0.81 -4.17 -2.34
C LYS A 258 -0.60 -4.70 -2.13
N GLN A 259 -0.73 -5.99 -1.94
CA GLN A 259 -1.99 -6.62 -1.58
C GLN A 259 -2.15 -6.72 -0.07
N ILE A 260 -3.26 -6.23 0.45
CA ILE A 260 -3.69 -6.38 1.85
C ILE A 260 -5.09 -6.99 1.90
N ARG A 261 -5.52 -7.50 3.06
CA ARG A 261 -6.96 -7.74 3.29
C ARG A 261 -7.69 -6.39 3.33
N GLY A 262 -7.45 -5.61 4.38
CA GLY A 262 -8.05 -4.30 4.59
C GLY A 262 -7.97 -3.91 6.06
N ALA A 263 -8.08 -2.61 6.36
CA ALA A 263 -7.98 -2.08 7.72
C ALA A 263 -9.26 -1.38 8.21
N TYR A 264 -10.26 -1.22 7.34
CA TYR A 264 -11.40 -0.33 7.58
C TYR A 264 -12.76 -1.06 7.61
N MET A 265 -12.80 -2.39 7.81
CA MET A 265 -14.04 -3.21 7.70
C MET A 265 -15.21 -2.66 8.52
N VAL A 266 -14.91 -2.26 9.76
CA VAL A 266 -15.89 -1.76 10.71
C VAL A 266 -16.47 -0.43 10.22
N THR A 267 -15.61 0.52 9.87
CA THR A 267 -16.02 1.85 9.39
C THR A 267 -16.75 1.78 8.05
N GLU A 268 -16.36 0.85 7.17
CA GLU A 268 -17.06 0.59 5.90
C GLU A 268 -18.49 0.09 6.14
N ALA A 269 -18.66 -0.90 7.03
CA ALA A 269 -19.95 -1.48 7.35
C ALA A 269 -20.87 -0.48 8.10
N GLU A 270 -20.31 0.31 9.01
CA GLU A 270 -21.05 1.37 9.73
C GLU A 270 -21.52 2.44 8.77
N ARG A 271 -20.63 2.95 7.90
CA ARG A 271 -21.00 3.96 6.91
C ARG A 271 -22.07 3.46 5.95
N TRP A 272 -21.94 2.22 5.45
CA TRP A 272 -22.93 1.65 4.53
C TRP A 272 -24.35 1.65 5.12
N LYS A 273 -24.46 1.33 6.42
CA LYS A 273 -25.74 1.37 7.16
C LYS A 273 -26.23 2.79 7.34
N THR A 274 -25.37 3.72 7.77
CA THR A 274 -25.74 5.12 8.03
C THR A 274 -26.15 5.86 6.76
N ASP A 275 -25.52 5.56 5.62
CA ASP A 275 -25.90 6.10 4.30
C ASP A 275 -27.25 5.54 3.79
N GLY A 276 -27.89 4.60 4.51
CA GLY A 276 -29.16 3.98 4.12
C GLY A 276 -29.07 3.08 2.89
N LYS A 277 -27.87 2.65 2.51
CA LYS A 277 -27.63 1.84 1.30
C LYS A 277 -28.09 0.39 1.50
N GLN A 278 -28.71 -0.16 0.46
CA GLN A 278 -29.23 -1.54 0.47
C GLN A 278 -28.19 -2.54 -0.06
N GLY A 279 -28.38 -3.82 0.25
CA GLY A 279 -27.51 -4.91 -0.22
C GLY A 279 -26.21 -5.08 0.59
N HIS A 280 -25.32 -5.94 0.09
CA HIS A 280 -24.17 -6.48 0.84
C HIS A 280 -23.03 -5.49 1.14
N GLY A 281 -23.09 -4.22 0.73
CA GLY A 281 -22.00 -3.26 0.97
C GLY A 281 -20.71 -3.54 0.20
N PRO A 282 -19.63 -2.78 0.41
CA PRO A 282 -18.43 -2.94 -0.40
C PRO A 282 -17.52 -4.06 0.10
N VAL A 283 -17.72 -4.54 1.34
CA VAL A 283 -16.86 -5.53 2.02
C VAL A 283 -17.46 -6.94 1.90
N TRP A 284 -16.62 -7.97 1.81
CA TRP A 284 -17.05 -9.36 1.94
C TRP A 284 -17.73 -9.62 3.30
N PRO A 285 -18.84 -10.38 3.35
CA PRO A 285 -19.58 -10.56 4.60
C PRO A 285 -18.86 -11.42 5.63
N THR A 286 -17.96 -12.32 5.19
CA THR A 286 -17.19 -13.19 6.08
C THR A 286 -15.67 -13.03 5.91
N LYS A 287 -14.95 -13.45 6.96
CA LYS A 287 -13.49 -13.52 6.93
C LYS A 287 -13.02 -14.55 5.91
N GLU A 288 -13.74 -15.65 5.76
CA GLU A 288 -13.45 -16.73 4.82
C GLU A 288 -13.52 -16.24 3.37
N GLU A 289 -14.52 -15.42 3.03
CA GLU A 289 -14.61 -14.78 1.70
C GLU A 289 -13.50 -13.75 1.48
N THR A 290 -13.15 -12.97 2.51
CA THR A 290 -11.97 -12.07 2.44
C THR A 290 -10.68 -12.85 2.22
N ASP A 291 -10.53 -14.00 2.86
CA ASP A 291 -9.38 -14.89 2.67
C ASP A 291 -9.35 -15.51 1.28
N ALA A 292 -10.50 -15.96 0.76
CA ALA A 292 -10.62 -16.48 -0.60
C ALA A 292 -10.25 -15.39 -1.63
N SER A 293 -10.75 -14.17 -1.45
CA SER A 293 -10.41 -13.01 -2.28
C SER A 293 -8.92 -12.68 -2.21
N PHE A 294 -8.29 -12.72 -1.02
CA PHE A 294 -6.84 -12.52 -0.89
C PHE A 294 -6.05 -13.64 -1.58
N ASN A 295 -6.46 -14.89 -1.41
CA ASN A 295 -5.79 -16.03 -2.02
C ASN A 295 -5.93 -16.05 -3.55
N TYR A 296 -7.09 -15.63 -4.08
CA TYR A 296 -7.28 -15.36 -5.52
C TYR A 296 -6.19 -14.42 -6.05
N GLY A 297 -5.91 -13.34 -5.31
CA GLY A 297 -4.86 -12.39 -5.64
C GLY A 297 -3.48 -13.02 -5.77
N ILE A 298 -3.10 -13.91 -4.84
CA ILE A 298 -1.84 -14.66 -4.89
C ILE A 298 -1.82 -15.57 -6.12
N GLU A 299 -2.86 -16.38 -6.30
CA GLU A 299 -2.98 -17.35 -7.40
C GLU A 299 -2.87 -16.66 -8.76
N LYS A 300 -3.68 -15.62 -8.98
CA LYS A 300 -3.70 -14.86 -10.22
C LYS A 300 -2.33 -14.26 -10.52
N THR A 301 -1.72 -13.60 -9.53
CA THR A 301 -0.42 -12.94 -9.70
C THR A 301 0.68 -13.92 -10.03
N VAL A 302 0.80 -15.02 -9.28
CA VAL A 302 1.87 -16.02 -9.51
C VAL A 302 1.67 -16.67 -10.88
N ALA A 303 0.45 -17.00 -11.27
CA ALA A 303 0.15 -17.55 -12.59
C ALA A 303 0.55 -16.59 -13.72
N THR A 304 0.21 -15.30 -13.60
CA THR A 304 0.57 -14.26 -14.58
C THR A 304 2.08 -14.03 -14.65
N ILE A 305 2.77 -13.92 -13.50
CA ILE A 305 4.24 -13.81 -13.45
C ILE A 305 4.87 -15.02 -14.15
N ALA A 306 4.41 -16.24 -13.82
CA ALA A 306 4.95 -17.46 -14.42
C ALA A 306 4.74 -17.50 -15.93
N GLN A 307 3.59 -17.03 -16.42
CA GLN A 307 3.31 -16.91 -17.84
C GLN A 307 4.28 -15.93 -18.51
N GLN A 308 4.37 -14.70 -18.01
CA GLN A 308 5.27 -13.67 -18.58
C GLN A 308 6.73 -14.14 -18.60
N VAL A 309 7.21 -14.77 -17.53
CA VAL A 309 8.58 -15.32 -17.48
C VAL A 309 8.79 -16.42 -18.52
N ARG A 310 7.82 -17.30 -18.76
CA ARG A 310 7.94 -18.31 -19.84
C ARG A 310 7.99 -17.69 -21.23
N GLU A 311 7.27 -16.60 -21.45
CA GLU A 311 7.13 -15.95 -22.76
C GLU A 311 8.29 -15.00 -23.06
N THR A 312 8.75 -14.22 -22.07
CA THR A 312 9.70 -13.12 -22.28
C THR A 312 10.95 -13.21 -21.40
N GLY A 313 11.06 -14.20 -20.51
CA GLY A 313 12.18 -14.37 -19.59
C GLY A 313 12.17 -13.41 -18.38
N HIS A 314 11.17 -12.54 -18.28
CA HIS A 314 11.02 -11.58 -17.17
C HIS A 314 9.54 -11.28 -16.93
N SER A 315 9.19 -10.71 -15.77
CA SER A 315 7.83 -10.23 -15.51
C SER A 315 7.76 -8.71 -15.46
N LYS A 316 6.64 -8.16 -15.95
CA LYS A 316 6.26 -6.74 -15.81
C LYS A 316 5.36 -6.50 -14.59
N LEU A 317 4.97 -7.58 -13.92
CA LEU A 317 4.11 -7.59 -12.74
C LEU A 317 4.97 -7.77 -11.49
N GLY A 318 4.70 -6.99 -10.45
CA GLY A 318 5.32 -7.12 -9.15
C GLY A 318 4.28 -7.03 -8.04
N ALA A 319 4.39 -7.88 -7.02
CA ALA A 319 3.46 -7.86 -5.90
C ALA A 319 4.15 -8.04 -4.55
N VAL A 320 3.63 -7.30 -3.56
CA VAL A 320 3.91 -7.54 -2.15
C VAL A 320 2.64 -7.98 -1.44
N PHE A 321 2.64 -9.19 -0.91
CA PHE A 321 1.52 -9.73 -0.16
C PHE A 321 1.73 -9.43 1.33
N ALA A 322 1.07 -8.39 1.81
CA ALA A 322 1.15 -7.95 3.20
C ALA A 322 0.14 -8.73 4.06
N THR A 323 0.61 -9.77 4.76
CA THR A 323 -0.24 -10.69 5.52
C THR A 323 0.49 -11.31 6.69
N HIS A 324 -0.26 -11.58 7.76
CA HIS A 324 0.18 -12.42 8.89
C HIS A 324 -0.40 -13.83 8.90
N ASN A 325 -1.17 -14.18 7.86
CA ASN A 325 -1.79 -15.49 7.75
C ASN A 325 -0.82 -16.47 7.09
N SER A 326 -0.32 -17.43 7.88
CA SER A 326 0.61 -18.47 7.43
C SER A 326 0.04 -19.38 6.33
N ILE A 327 -1.28 -19.56 6.26
CA ILE A 327 -1.94 -20.34 5.21
C ILE A 327 -1.77 -19.64 3.85
N SER A 328 -2.06 -18.32 3.79
CA SER A 328 -1.85 -17.53 2.58
C SER A 328 -0.37 -17.45 2.19
N VAL A 329 0.54 -17.37 3.17
CA VAL A 329 1.99 -17.42 2.90
C VAL A 329 2.38 -18.77 2.30
N GLY A 330 1.94 -19.88 2.91
CA GLY A 330 2.18 -21.24 2.41
C GLY A 330 1.69 -21.42 0.98
N LEU A 331 0.46 -20.99 0.69
CA LEU A 331 -0.11 -21.02 -0.66
C LEU A 331 0.81 -20.33 -1.69
N GLY A 332 1.30 -19.12 -1.41
CA GLY A 332 2.19 -18.43 -2.34
C GLY A 332 3.53 -19.14 -2.55
N LEU A 333 4.12 -19.70 -1.49
CA LEU A 333 5.37 -20.47 -1.59
C LEU A 333 5.18 -21.75 -2.43
N ASP A 334 4.06 -22.46 -2.23
CA ASP A 334 3.73 -23.67 -2.98
C ASP A 334 3.47 -23.37 -4.45
N LEU A 335 2.77 -22.27 -4.75
CA LEU A 335 2.53 -21.82 -6.13
C LEU A 335 3.83 -21.44 -6.84
N LEU A 336 4.75 -20.73 -6.17
CA LEU A 336 6.06 -20.41 -6.75
C LEU A 336 6.83 -21.68 -7.13
N GLN A 337 6.84 -22.71 -6.28
CA GLN A 337 7.47 -23.99 -6.58
C GLN A 337 6.75 -24.71 -7.73
N LYS A 338 5.42 -24.80 -7.66
CA LYS A 338 4.58 -25.46 -8.68
C LYS A 338 4.81 -24.87 -10.07
N HIS A 339 5.01 -23.56 -10.16
CA HIS A 339 5.26 -22.86 -11.42
C HIS A 339 6.75 -22.79 -11.82
N GLY A 340 7.64 -23.41 -11.06
CA GLY A 340 9.08 -23.44 -11.35
C GLY A 340 9.80 -22.11 -11.08
N LEU A 341 9.15 -21.17 -10.39
CA LEU A 341 9.66 -19.84 -10.05
C LEU A 341 10.48 -19.84 -8.75
N ALA A 342 10.48 -20.95 -8.01
CA ALA A 342 11.34 -21.14 -6.85
C ALA A 342 11.72 -22.61 -6.70
N ARG A 343 12.90 -22.87 -6.11
CA ARG A 343 13.39 -24.23 -5.82
C ARG A 343 13.85 -24.32 -4.38
N ARG A 344 13.50 -25.42 -3.72
CA ARG A 344 13.98 -25.67 -2.36
C ARG A 344 15.45 -26.11 -2.44
N ASN A 345 16.30 -25.49 -1.64
CA ASN A 345 17.67 -25.92 -1.44
C ASN A 345 17.66 -27.11 -0.46
N ASP A 346 18.27 -28.23 -0.87
CA ASP A 346 18.24 -29.48 -0.12
C ASP A 346 19.07 -29.43 1.17
N GLU A 347 20.12 -28.61 1.21
CA GLU A 347 21.06 -28.53 2.34
C GLU A 347 20.50 -27.70 3.51
N ASN A 348 19.87 -26.56 3.21
CA ASN A 348 19.40 -25.62 4.23
C ASN A 348 17.88 -25.46 4.27
N ARG A 349 17.14 -26.24 3.47
CA ARG A 349 15.68 -26.24 3.36
C ARG A 349 15.08 -24.90 2.93
N LYS A 350 15.88 -23.89 2.58
CA LYS A 350 15.38 -22.56 2.17
C LYS A 350 14.77 -22.63 0.77
N LEU A 351 13.69 -21.90 0.56
CA LEU A 351 13.12 -21.73 -0.78
C LEU A 351 13.86 -20.59 -1.48
N VAL A 352 14.56 -20.91 -2.56
CA VAL A 352 15.31 -19.95 -3.38
C VAL A 352 14.45 -19.55 -4.56
N VAL A 353 14.10 -18.27 -4.61
CA VAL A 353 13.35 -17.66 -5.70
C VAL A 353 14.26 -17.51 -6.93
N SER A 354 13.71 -17.76 -8.12
CA SER A 354 14.46 -17.68 -9.38
C SER A 354 14.87 -16.24 -9.70
N LYS A 355 15.94 -16.08 -10.49
CA LYS A 355 16.48 -14.74 -10.82
C LYS A 355 15.51 -13.93 -11.69
N GLU A 356 14.73 -14.61 -12.50
CA GLU A 356 13.76 -14.04 -13.46
C GLU A 356 12.61 -13.29 -12.78
N ILE A 357 12.35 -13.58 -11.50
CA ILE A 357 11.32 -12.91 -10.69
C ILE A 357 11.89 -12.17 -9.48
N ALA A 358 13.20 -11.91 -9.47
CA ALA A 358 13.83 -11.14 -8.42
C ALA A 358 13.23 -9.72 -8.37
N GLY A 359 12.62 -9.37 -7.23
CA GLY A 359 11.93 -8.09 -7.03
C GLY A 359 10.46 -8.04 -7.51
N SER A 360 9.94 -9.14 -8.06
CA SER A 360 8.54 -9.26 -8.55
C SER A 360 7.59 -9.91 -7.54
N PHE A 361 8.10 -10.58 -6.52
CA PHE A 361 7.27 -11.23 -5.50
C PHE A 361 7.91 -11.07 -4.12
N ALA A 362 7.14 -10.58 -3.15
CA ALA A 362 7.54 -10.56 -1.74
C ALA A 362 6.35 -10.75 -0.80
N PHE A 363 6.64 -11.21 0.42
CA PHE A 363 5.73 -11.09 1.55
C PHE A 363 6.15 -9.92 2.43
N ALA A 364 5.17 -9.26 3.05
CA ALA A 364 5.41 -8.21 4.02
C ALA A 364 4.58 -8.42 5.28
N GLN A 365 5.08 -7.87 6.39
CA GLN A 365 4.38 -7.83 7.66
C GLN A 365 4.68 -6.53 8.39
N LEU A 366 3.76 -6.12 9.26
CA LEU A 366 4.01 -5.03 10.21
C LEU A 366 5.14 -5.42 11.16
N TYR A 367 6.05 -4.48 11.41
CA TYR A 367 7.08 -4.61 12.43
C TYR A 367 6.44 -4.88 13.81
N GLY A 368 7.07 -5.73 14.63
CA GLY A 368 6.57 -6.07 15.97
C GLY A 368 5.48 -7.13 16.05
N LYS A 369 4.95 -7.59 14.91
CA LYS A 369 4.01 -8.73 14.86
C LYS A 369 4.79 -10.06 14.80
N LEU A 370 4.11 -11.15 15.18
CA LEU A 370 4.70 -12.48 15.40
C LEU A 370 5.66 -12.92 14.27
N PRO A 371 6.80 -13.55 14.59
CA PRO A 371 7.95 -13.67 13.69
C PRO A 371 7.87 -14.82 12.66
N PHE A 372 6.71 -15.09 12.04
CA PHE A 372 6.59 -16.23 11.11
C PHE A 372 7.28 -15.99 9.75
N LEU A 373 7.61 -14.75 9.37
CA LEU A 373 8.39 -14.43 8.16
C LEU A 373 9.89 -14.18 8.41
N ARG A 374 10.43 -14.51 9.59
CA ARG A 374 11.89 -14.48 9.80
C ARG A 374 12.52 -15.74 9.20
N SER A 375 13.74 -15.61 8.65
CA SER A 375 14.56 -16.79 8.42
C SER A 375 14.66 -17.59 9.73
N ARG A 376 14.41 -18.89 9.64
CA ARG A 376 14.28 -19.84 10.77
C ARG A 376 15.56 -20.07 11.59
N ASP A 377 16.48 -19.11 11.65
CA ASP A 377 17.85 -19.31 12.15
C ASP A 377 18.18 -18.50 13.43
N ASP A 378 17.22 -18.25 14.32
CA ASP A 378 17.48 -17.51 15.59
C ASP A 378 17.07 -18.29 16.86
N ASN A 379 17.36 -19.60 16.90
CA ASN A 379 17.19 -20.55 18.02
C ASN A 379 15.89 -21.39 18.02
N ALA A 380 15.92 -22.57 17.39
CA ALA A 380 15.35 -23.83 17.90
C ALA A 380 15.48 -24.92 16.82
N SER A 381 15.83 -26.12 17.26
CA SER A 381 15.68 -27.38 16.51
C SER A 381 14.28 -27.52 15.91
N ASP A 382 14.18 -27.52 14.58
CA ASP A 382 13.32 -28.37 13.72
C ASP A 382 13.11 -27.79 12.31
#